data_AF-A0A7Z9M9C4-F1
#
_entry.id   AF-A0A7Z9M9C4-F1
#
_cell.length_a   1.000
_cell.length_b   1.000
_cell.length_c   1.000
_cell.angle_alpha   90.00
_cell.angle_beta   90.00
_cell.angle_gamma   90.00
#
_symmetry.space_group_name_H-M   'P 1'
#
loop_
_entity.id
_entity.type
_entity.pdbx_description
1 polymer ?
#
loop_
_entity_poly.entity_id
_entity_poly.type
_entity_poly.pdbx_seq_one_letter_code
_entity_poly.pdbx_strand_id
1 'polypeptide(L)'
;MTDKLAHFVSQAPFNPMKVDELTPEQEKFYMASQWKMMWWRLRKHRLAVWSGAILFVLYASILVSECIAPYGLHTRNADFIFAPPQKVQFFHEGEFIGPFVYSLDYRLNMEILRREYADNQDVVQPLRFFCRGDVYEFW
;
A
#
# COMPACT_ATOMS: atom_id res chain seq x y z
N MET A 1 -37.19 -66.27 4.12
CA MET A 1 -37.69 -64.88 4.14
C MET A 1 -37.21 -64.28 5.45
N THR A 2 -36.21 -63.40 5.41
CA THR A 2 -35.63 -62.78 6.61
C THR A 2 -36.54 -61.63 7.02
N ASP A 3 -37.11 -61.73 8.21
CA ASP A 3 -38.05 -60.75 8.76
C ASP A 3 -37.30 -59.41 9.02
N LYS A 4 -37.85 -58.30 8.52
CA LYS A 4 -37.20 -56.98 8.67
C LYS A 4 -37.48 -56.48 10.09
N LEU A 5 -36.44 -56.37 10.91
CA LEU A 5 -36.53 -55.78 12.25
C LEU A 5 -37.10 -54.35 12.14
N ALA A 6 -38.13 -54.05 12.93
CA ALA A 6 -38.77 -52.74 12.94
C ALA A 6 -37.82 -51.70 13.55
N HIS A 7 -37.51 -50.66 12.78
CA HIS A 7 -36.68 -49.54 13.23
C HIS A 7 -37.58 -48.36 13.68
N PHE A 8 -37.34 -47.83 14.88
CA PHE A 8 -38.12 -46.71 15.45
C PHE A 8 -37.75 -45.34 14.87
N VAL A 9 -36.47 -45.15 14.48
CA VAL A 9 -35.92 -43.83 14.12
C VAL A 9 -35.68 -43.65 12.60
N SER A 10 -35.29 -44.71 11.89
CA SER A 10 -34.99 -44.65 10.45
C SER A 10 -35.32 -45.96 9.75
N GLN A 11 -35.97 -45.90 8.59
CA GLN A 11 -36.28 -47.09 7.78
C GLN A 11 -35.11 -47.52 6.86
N ALA A 12 -33.96 -46.83 6.93
CA ALA A 12 -32.78 -47.21 6.16
C ALA A 12 -32.20 -48.55 6.67
N PRO A 13 -31.68 -49.41 5.77
CA PRO A 13 -31.06 -50.67 6.17
C PRO A 13 -29.83 -50.42 7.04
N PHE A 14 -29.79 -51.04 8.23
CA PHE A 14 -28.63 -51.00 9.11
C PHE A 14 -27.43 -51.66 8.42
N ASN A 15 -26.40 -50.88 8.11
CA ASN A 15 -25.16 -51.38 7.55
C ASN A 15 -23.99 -51.04 8.49
N PRO A 16 -23.49 -51.99 9.29
CA PRO A 16 -22.40 -51.75 10.24
C PRO A 16 -21.05 -51.50 9.55
N MET A 17 -20.95 -51.79 8.24
CA MET A 17 -19.76 -51.53 7.41
C MET A 17 -19.86 -50.21 6.63
N LYS A 18 -20.95 -49.45 6.80
CA LYS A 18 -21.08 -48.11 6.24
C LYS A 18 -20.22 -47.17 7.08
N VAL A 19 -18.91 -47.23 6.86
CA VAL A 19 -17.97 -46.17 7.28
C VAL A 19 -18.55 -44.89 6.72
N ASP A 20 -18.79 -43.89 7.58
CA ASP A 20 -19.39 -42.61 7.22
C ASP A 20 -18.81 -42.12 5.88
N GLU A 21 -19.63 -42.16 4.82
CA GLU A 21 -19.21 -41.71 3.49
C GLU A 21 -18.85 -40.23 3.63
N LEU A 22 -17.55 -39.95 3.63
CA LEU A 22 -17.04 -38.60 3.75
C LEU A 22 -17.61 -37.80 2.58
N THR A 23 -18.22 -36.67 2.87
CA THR A 23 -18.60 -35.76 1.81
C THR A 23 -17.35 -35.36 1.02
N PRO A 24 -17.46 -35.06 -0.29
CA PRO A 24 -16.29 -34.69 -1.10
C PRO A 24 -15.50 -33.49 -0.54
N GLU A 25 -16.14 -32.65 0.29
CA GLU A 25 -15.48 -31.56 1.02
C GLU A 25 -14.64 -32.06 2.20
N GLN A 26 -15.13 -33.06 2.94
CA GLN A 26 -14.41 -33.68 4.04
C GLN A 26 -13.19 -34.47 3.53
N GLU A 27 -13.32 -35.23 2.44
CA GLU A 27 -12.17 -35.92 1.82
C GLU A 27 -11.06 -34.95 1.41
N LYS A 28 -11.43 -33.83 0.76
CA LYS A 28 -10.49 -32.78 0.38
C LYS A 28 -9.79 -32.14 1.58
N PHE A 29 -10.46 -32.05 2.72
CA PHE A 29 -9.89 -31.53 3.96
C PHE A 29 -8.93 -32.54 4.60
N TYR A 30 -9.30 -33.83 4.65
CA TYR A 30 -8.44 -34.90 5.18
C TYR A 30 -7.20 -35.16 4.32
N MET A 31 -7.30 -34.99 3.00
CA MET A 31 -6.16 -35.15 2.08
C MET A 31 -5.35 -33.85 1.88
N ALA A 32 -5.69 -32.75 2.55
CA ALA A 32 -4.98 -31.48 2.38
C ALA A 32 -3.61 -31.50 3.08
N SER A 33 -2.59 -31.00 2.40
CA SER A 33 -1.28 -30.70 3.01
C SER A 33 -1.43 -29.72 4.17
N GLN A 34 -0.58 -29.85 5.20
CA GLN A 34 -0.59 -29.00 6.41
C GLN A 34 -0.54 -27.50 6.07
N TRP A 35 0.22 -27.12 5.05
CA TRP A 35 0.27 -25.73 4.55
C TRP A 35 -1.07 -25.22 4.03
N LYS A 36 -1.81 -26.07 3.30
CA LYS A 36 -3.13 -25.74 2.75
C LYS A 36 -4.15 -25.56 3.87
N MET A 37 -4.09 -26.41 4.89
CA MET A 37 -4.91 -26.31 6.11
C MET A 37 -4.64 -25.00 6.87
N MET A 38 -3.37 -24.64 7.04
CA MET A 38 -2.97 -23.37 7.66
C MET A 38 -3.46 -22.16 6.86
N TRP A 39 -3.29 -22.17 5.54
CA TRP A 39 -3.74 -21.09 4.67
C TRP A 39 -5.26 -20.89 4.71
N TRP A 40 -6.04 -21.98 4.72
CA TRP A 40 -7.50 -21.90 4.86
C TRP A 40 -7.92 -21.30 6.20
N ARG A 41 -7.25 -21.67 7.30
CA ARG A 41 -7.49 -21.06 8.62
C ARG A 41 -7.14 -19.58 8.63
N LEU A 42 -6.02 -19.19 8.02
CA LEU A 42 -5.60 -17.80 7.92
C LEU A 42 -6.59 -16.97 7.09
N ARG A 43 -7.06 -17.49 5.95
CA ARG A 43 -8.04 -16.82 5.08
C ARG A 43 -9.39 -16.57 5.75
N LYS A 44 -9.76 -17.38 6.75
CA LYS A 44 -10.98 -17.15 7.54
C LYS A 44 -10.90 -15.88 8.39
N HIS A 45 -9.69 -15.47 8.80
CA HIS A 45 -9.48 -14.30 9.65
C HIS A 45 -9.14 -13.06 8.80
N ARG A 46 -10.17 -12.27 8.46
CA ARG A 46 -10.04 -11.10 7.56
C ARG A 46 -8.93 -10.12 7.98
N LEU A 47 -8.80 -9.86 9.29
CA LEU A 47 -7.76 -8.97 9.81
C LEU A 47 -6.35 -9.52 9.55
N ALA A 48 -6.15 -10.83 9.73
CA ALA A 48 -4.83 -11.44 9.55
C ALA A 48 -4.39 -11.41 8.08
N VAL A 49 -5.34 -11.60 7.16
CA VAL A 49 -5.08 -11.47 5.71
C VAL A 49 -4.68 -10.05 5.35
N TRP A 50 -5.41 -9.04 5.85
CA TRP A 50 -5.07 -7.64 5.59
C TRP A 50 -3.72 -7.24 6.17
N SER A 51 -3.42 -7.63 7.41
CA SER A 51 -2.11 -7.37 8.01
C SER A 51 -0.99 -8.05 7.22
N GLY A 52 -1.18 -9.31 6.78
CA GLY A 52 -0.21 -10.01 5.93
C GLY A 52 -0.01 -9.34 4.57
N ALA A 53 -1.07 -8.83 3.96
CA ALA A 53 -1.00 -8.08 2.71
C ALA A 53 -0.23 -6.77 2.88
N ILE A 54 -0.52 -5.98 3.93
CA ILE A 54 0.19 -4.74 4.24
C ILE A 54 1.69 -5.04 4.46
N LEU A 55 2.01 -6.06 5.25
CA LEU A 55 3.39 -6.46 5.51
C LEU A 55 4.12 -6.87 4.22
N PHE A 56 3.44 -7.62 3.35
CA PHE A 56 3.99 -8.00 2.05
C PHE A 56 4.29 -6.78 1.18
N VAL A 57 3.39 -5.79 1.13
CA VAL A 57 3.63 -4.54 0.37
C VAL A 57 4.83 -3.78 0.93
N LEU A 58 4.98 -3.68 2.25
CA LEU A 58 6.13 -3.02 2.89
C LEU A 58 7.46 -3.72 2.57
N TYR A 59 7.48 -5.06 2.54
CA TYR A 59 8.70 -5.78 2.13
C TYR A 59 8.95 -5.67 0.62
N ALA A 60 7.90 -5.73 -0.20
CA ALA A 60 8.02 -5.56 -1.65
C ALA A 60 8.50 -4.15 -2.02
N SER A 61 8.15 -3.12 -1.25
CA SER A 61 8.59 -1.75 -1.49
C SER A 61 10.09 -1.56 -1.33
N ILE A 62 10.79 -2.45 -0.61
CA ILE A 62 12.26 -2.44 -0.49
C ILE A 62 12.91 -2.64 -1.87
N LEU A 63 12.33 -3.46 -2.74
CA LEU A 63 12.88 -3.72 -4.08
C LEU A 63 12.79 -2.51 -5.02
N VAL A 64 11.93 -1.55 -4.69
CA VAL A 64 11.68 -0.33 -5.48
C VAL A 64 11.86 0.92 -4.61
N SER A 65 12.68 0.83 -3.54
CA SER A 65 12.91 1.93 -2.60
C SER A 65 13.39 3.19 -3.28
N GLU A 66 14.28 3.04 -4.27
CA GLU A 66 14.89 4.16 -5.02
C GLU A 66 13.85 4.96 -5.82
N CYS A 67 12.78 4.31 -6.29
CA CYS A 67 11.69 4.98 -6.98
C CYS A 67 10.74 5.69 -5.98
N ILE A 68 10.60 5.15 -4.78
CA ILE A 68 9.69 5.67 -3.74
C ILE A 68 10.32 6.85 -3.00
N ALA A 69 11.63 6.80 -2.73
CA ALA A 69 12.39 7.80 -2.01
C ALA A 69 13.64 8.20 -2.80
N PRO A 70 13.50 9.03 -3.85
CA PRO A 70 14.61 9.42 -4.73
C PRO A 70 15.58 10.46 -4.13
N TYR A 71 15.56 10.64 -2.80
CA TYR A 71 16.38 11.61 -2.07
C TYR A 71 17.15 10.90 -0.95
N GLY A 72 18.42 11.28 -0.79
CA GLY A 72 19.28 10.72 0.24
C GLY A 72 18.84 11.11 1.65
N LEU A 73 19.12 10.25 2.64
CA LEU A 73 18.83 10.51 4.06
C LEU A 73 19.50 11.79 4.57
N HIS A 74 20.66 12.14 4.03
CA HIS A 74 21.46 13.29 4.43
C HIS A 74 21.24 14.52 3.56
N THR A 75 20.42 14.43 2.52
CA THR A 75 20.17 15.53 1.60
C THR A 75 19.25 16.55 2.25
N ARG A 76 19.71 17.81 2.33
CA ARG A 76 18.93 18.90 2.90
C ARG A 76 19.03 20.16 2.04
N ASN A 77 17.89 20.74 1.69
CA ASN A 77 17.83 22.03 1.00
C ASN A 77 17.99 23.18 2.01
N ALA A 78 19.22 23.63 2.23
CA ALA A 78 19.54 24.63 3.24
C ALA A 78 18.91 26.01 2.96
N ASP A 79 18.76 26.36 1.69
CA ASP A 79 18.23 27.67 1.27
C ASP A 79 16.74 27.83 1.59
N PHE A 80 16.00 26.72 1.69
CA PHE A 80 14.54 26.70 1.82
C PHE A 80 14.04 26.10 3.14
N ILE A 81 14.89 25.96 4.18
CA ILE A 81 14.52 25.31 5.46
C ILE A 81 13.28 25.94 6.11
N PHE A 82 13.11 27.26 5.99
CA PHE A 82 12.01 28.02 6.58
C PHE A 82 11.13 28.68 5.52
N ALA A 83 11.20 28.21 4.27
CA ALA A 83 10.33 28.72 3.23
C ALA A 83 8.88 28.29 3.52
N PRO A 84 7.89 29.20 3.35
CA PRO A 84 6.49 28.82 3.47
C PRO A 84 6.11 27.82 2.36
N PRO A 85 5.10 26.96 2.58
CA PRO A 85 4.55 26.11 1.54
C PRO A 85 4.06 26.94 0.35
N GLN A 86 4.54 26.62 -0.86
CA GLN A 86 4.13 27.31 -2.08
C GLN A 86 2.81 26.74 -2.62
N LYS A 87 1.95 27.62 -3.15
CA LYS A 87 0.69 27.21 -3.77
C LYS A 87 0.91 26.88 -5.24
N VAL A 88 0.38 25.74 -5.68
CA VAL A 88 0.36 25.37 -7.10
C VAL A 88 -0.74 26.14 -7.81
N GLN A 89 -0.39 26.77 -8.93
CA GLN A 89 -1.30 27.53 -9.79
C GLN A 89 -1.32 26.89 -11.19
N PHE A 90 -2.37 27.19 -11.96
CA PHE A 90 -2.58 26.61 -13.30
C PHE A 90 -2.68 27.67 -14.40
N PHE A 91 -3.02 28.90 -14.02
CA PHE A 91 -3.22 30.03 -14.93
C PHE A 91 -2.23 31.15 -14.58
N HIS A 92 -1.55 31.67 -15.59
CA HIS A 92 -0.68 32.84 -15.49
C HIS A 92 -1.17 33.86 -16.50
N GLU A 93 -1.45 35.09 -16.06
CA GLU A 93 -1.93 36.19 -16.91
C GLU A 93 -3.17 35.88 -17.78
N GLY A 94 -3.99 34.93 -17.36
CA GLY A 94 -5.19 34.51 -18.10
C GLY A 94 -4.98 33.35 -19.07
N GLU A 95 -3.74 32.88 -19.25
CA GLU A 95 -3.42 31.71 -20.08
C GLU A 95 -3.17 30.46 -19.23
N PHE A 96 -3.62 29.31 -19.73
CA PHE A 96 -3.36 28.02 -19.10
C PHE A 96 -2.00 27.46 -19.54
N ILE A 97 -1.07 27.39 -18.61
CA ILE A 97 0.30 26.92 -18.85
C ILE A 97 0.60 25.58 -18.15
N GLY A 98 -0.39 25.02 -17.46
CA GLY A 98 -0.24 23.79 -16.66
C GLY A 98 0.12 24.08 -15.21
N PRO A 99 0.36 23.04 -14.38
CA PRO A 99 0.69 23.21 -12.97
C PRO A 99 2.07 23.86 -12.77
N PHE A 100 2.11 25.00 -12.07
CA PHE A 100 3.34 25.76 -11.82
C PHE A 100 3.34 26.40 -10.42
N VAL A 101 4.52 26.88 -10.01
CA VAL A 101 4.72 27.75 -8.83
C VAL A 101 5.54 28.98 -9.23
N TYR A 102 5.38 30.09 -8.50
CA TYR A 102 6.25 31.25 -8.69
C TYR A 102 7.58 31.06 -7.98
N SER A 103 8.63 31.70 -8.48
CA SER A 103 9.91 31.75 -7.75
C SER A 103 9.73 32.50 -6.43
N LEU A 104 10.48 32.10 -5.41
CA LEU A 104 10.43 32.73 -4.09
C LEU A 104 11.67 33.59 -3.90
N ASP A 105 11.46 34.89 -3.73
CA ASP A 105 12.54 35.81 -3.40
C ASP A 105 12.71 35.91 -1.88
N TYR A 106 13.93 35.69 -1.43
CA TYR A 106 14.32 35.75 -0.02
C TYR A 106 14.97 37.10 0.29
N ARG A 107 14.48 37.77 1.35
CA ARG A 107 15.14 38.96 1.90
C ARG A 107 15.24 38.83 3.42
N LEU A 108 16.42 39.14 3.96
CA LEU A 108 16.63 39.26 5.40
C LEU A 108 16.32 40.69 5.83
N ASN A 109 15.25 40.88 6.61
CA ASN A 109 14.97 42.15 7.22
C ASN A 109 15.97 42.38 8.37
N MET A 110 16.86 43.36 8.22
CA MET A 110 17.95 43.62 9.18
C MET A 110 17.51 44.26 10.49
N GLU A 111 16.29 44.80 10.56
CA GLU A 111 15.76 45.42 11.78
C GLU A 111 15.22 44.37 12.76
N ILE A 112 14.51 43.37 12.23
CA ILE A 112 13.87 42.30 13.02
C ILE A 112 14.58 40.95 12.88
N LEU A 113 15.63 40.87 12.05
CA LEU A 113 16.36 39.65 11.69
C LEU A 113 15.45 38.51 11.21
N ARG A 114 14.35 38.87 10.56
CA ARG A 114 13.35 37.94 10.04
C ARG A 114 13.58 37.71 8.56
N ARG A 115 13.42 36.45 8.15
CA ARG A 115 13.37 36.03 6.76
C ARG A 115 11.99 36.38 6.19
N GLU A 116 11.95 37.30 5.24
CA GLU A 116 10.75 37.63 4.49
C GLU A 116 10.85 36.96 3.12
N TYR A 117 9.77 36.30 2.73
CA TYR A 117 9.66 35.62 1.45
C TYR A 117 8.51 36.23 0.66
N ALA A 118 8.76 36.55 -0.60
CA ALA A 118 7.75 37.09 -1.51
C ALA A 118 7.78 36.30 -2.83
N ASP A 119 6.60 36.06 -3.39
CA ASP A 119 6.47 35.42 -4.69
C ASP A 119 6.89 36.42 -5.79
N ASN A 120 7.81 36.00 -6.65
CA ASN A 120 8.23 36.73 -7.83
C ASN A 120 7.42 36.24 -9.05
N GLN A 121 6.48 37.06 -9.50
CA GLN A 121 5.57 36.73 -10.61
C GLN A 121 6.25 36.76 -11.99
N ASP A 122 7.44 37.35 -12.10
CA ASP A 122 8.20 37.42 -13.35
C ASP A 122 8.83 36.06 -13.71
N VAL A 123 8.97 35.17 -12.74
CA VAL A 123 9.61 33.86 -12.91
C VAL A 123 8.62 32.74 -12.58
N VAL A 124 8.01 32.22 -13.63
CA VAL A 124 7.14 31.05 -13.59
C VAL A 124 7.99 29.77 -13.60
N GLN A 125 7.78 28.89 -12.61
CA GLN A 125 8.45 27.59 -12.51
C GLN A 125 7.46 26.44 -12.71
N PRO A 126 7.42 25.81 -13.90
CA PRO A 126 6.57 24.66 -14.15
C PRO A 126 6.92 23.47 -13.26
N LEU A 127 5.90 22.74 -12.79
CA LEU A 127 6.10 21.53 -12.01
C LEU A 127 6.67 20.40 -12.86
N ARG A 128 7.73 19.77 -12.34
CA ARG A 128 8.43 18.66 -12.97
C ARG A 128 8.05 17.37 -12.25
N PHE A 129 7.46 16.42 -12.97
CA PHE A 129 6.96 15.16 -12.41
C PHE A 129 8.03 14.05 -12.32
N PHE A 130 9.16 14.21 -13.03
CA PHE A 130 10.27 13.26 -13.05
C PHE A 130 11.61 13.99 -12.90
N CYS A 131 11.77 14.67 -11.77
CA CYS A 131 13.04 15.30 -11.44
C CYS A 131 14.13 14.25 -11.23
N ARG A 132 15.36 14.57 -11.64
CA ARG A 132 16.53 13.83 -11.17
C ARG A 132 16.69 14.09 -9.67
N GLY A 133 16.70 13.01 -8.89
CA GLY A 133 17.08 13.03 -7.49
C GLY A 133 18.59 13.10 -7.31
N ASP A 134 19.05 12.78 -6.11
CA ASP A 134 20.47 12.71 -5.80
C ASP A 134 21.17 11.61 -6.60
N VAL A 135 22.48 11.77 -6.80
CA VAL A 135 23.29 10.73 -7.45
C VAL A 135 23.38 9.52 -6.52
N TYR A 136 23.13 8.34 -7.07
CA TYR A 136 23.17 7.08 -6.36
C TYR A 136 23.80 6.00 -7.24
N GLU A 137 24.54 5.07 -6.62
CA GLU A 137 25.06 3.87 -7.26
C GLU A 137 24.30 2.65 -6.74
N PHE A 138 23.68 1.89 -7.65
CA PHE A 138 23.13 0.58 -7.34
C PHE A 138 24.28 -0.37 -6.98
N TRP A 139 24.03 -1.24 -5.98
CA TRP A 139 24.97 -2.15 -5.31
C TRP A 139 26.07 -2.80 -6.18
#